data_AF-A0AA37S4J2-F1
#
_entry.id   AF-A0AA37S4J2-F1
#
_cell.length_a   1.000
_cell.length_b   1.000
_cell.length_c   1.000
_cell.angle_alpha   90.00
_cell.angle_beta   90.00
_cell.angle_gamma   90.00
#
_symmetry.space_group_name_H-M   'P 1'
#
loop_
_entity.id
_entity.type
_entity.pdbx_description
1 polymer ?
#
loop_
_entity_poly.entity_id
_entity_poly.type
_entity_poly.pdbx_seq_one_letter_code
_entity_poly.pdbx_strand_id
1 'polypeptide(L)'
;MRRNQSLIDEEVNFEEHQELVSTTDLRGVITYANHEFCSIAGYEMDELINKNHNIVRHPDMPKAAFKEMWDTLKQGHSWRGAVKNLCKDGRYYWVDAFVTPIFEHGQLIGYQSVRIKLEQRAKRRAQKLYAKINANKSLFSWRERTSLRQGLSIRDYNLVSQCRNVGPSFACRD
;
A
#
# COMPACT_ATOMS: atom_id res chain seq x y z
N MET A 1 -17.89 -9.78 -4.59
CA MET A 1 -18.52 -8.46 -4.38
C MET A 1 -19.31 -8.57 -3.07
N ARG A 2 -18.89 -7.90 -1.98
CA ARG A 2 -19.64 -7.95 -0.70
C ARG A 2 -20.98 -7.23 -0.93
N ARG A 3 -22.09 -7.94 -0.71
CA ARG A 3 -23.45 -7.50 -1.06
C ARG A 3 -24.10 -6.54 -0.05
N ASN A 4 -23.51 -6.30 1.13
CA ASN A 4 -24.25 -5.69 2.27
C ASN A 4 -23.57 -4.49 2.94
N GLN A 5 -22.58 -3.83 2.33
CA GLN A 5 -21.96 -2.65 2.93
C GLN A 5 -22.28 -1.40 2.09
N SER A 6 -23.10 -0.51 2.64
CA SER A 6 -23.38 0.78 2.05
C SER A 6 -22.12 1.64 2.09
N LEU A 7 -21.80 2.30 0.98
CA LEU A 7 -20.68 3.24 0.93
C LEU A 7 -21.14 4.59 1.49
N ILE A 8 -20.39 5.13 2.44
CA ILE A 8 -20.59 6.45 3.03
C ILE A 8 -19.44 7.33 2.56
N ASP A 9 -19.74 8.41 1.85
CA ASP A 9 -18.72 9.36 1.35
C ASP A 9 -18.29 10.34 2.46
N GLU A 10 -17.79 9.78 3.56
CA GLU A 10 -17.23 10.51 4.70
C GLU A 10 -15.84 9.96 5.00
N GLU A 11 -14.86 10.86 5.14
CA GLU A 11 -13.49 10.49 5.48
C GLU A 11 -13.29 10.44 6.99
N VAL A 12 -12.90 9.28 7.49
CA VAL A 12 -12.32 9.10 8.82
C VAL A 12 -10.90 9.66 8.80
N ASN A 13 -10.69 10.72 9.56
CA ASN A 13 -9.38 11.28 9.81
C ASN A 13 -8.75 10.67 11.06
N PHE A 14 -7.43 10.64 11.07
CA PHE A 14 -6.62 10.20 12.20
C PHE A 14 -5.38 11.09 12.33
N GLU A 15 -4.69 11.00 13.46
CA GLU A 15 -3.57 11.88 13.80
C GLU A 15 -2.29 11.53 13.04
N GLU A 16 -1.40 12.51 12.85
CA GLU A 16 -0.16 12.31 12.07
C GLU A 16 0.81 11.30 12.70
N HIS A 17 0.77 11.16 14.03
CA HIS A 17 1.62 10.24 14.78
C HIS A 17 1.06 8.81 14.84
N GLN A 18 -0.16 8.57 14.38
CA GLN A 18 -0.75 7.23 14.37
C GLN A 18 -0.25 6.44 13.16
N GLU A 19 0.30 5.27 13.43
CA GLU A 19 0.73 4.32 12.41
C GLU A 19 -0.21 3.11 12.37
N LEU A 20 -0.72 2.80 11.18
CA LEU A 20 -1.61 1.66 10.99
C LEU A 20 -0.79 0.51 10.41
N VAL A 21 -0.55 -0.52 11.21
CA VAL A 21 0.34 -1.64 10.90
C VAL A 21 -0.46 -2.92 10.68
N SER A 22 -0.09 -3.69 9.66
CA SER A 22 -0.58 -5.05 9.48
C SER A 22 0.46 -5.92 8.79
N THR A 23 0.44 -7.21 9.06
CA THR A 23 1.22 -8.20 8.29
C THR A 23 0.30 -9.23 7.65
N THR A 24 0.77 -9.84 6.58
CA THR A 24 0.04 -10.89 5.86
C THR A 24 0.96 -12.05 5.52
N ASP A 25 0.37 -13.23 5.28
CA ASP A 25 1.02 -14.33 4.58
C ASP A 25 1.25 -14.00 3.09
N LEU A 26 1.87 -14.93 2.36
CA LEU A 26 2.12 -14.81 0.91
C LEU A 26 0.85 -14.71 0.05
N ARG A 27 -0.31 -15.10 0.58
CA ARG A 27 -1.62 -15.04 -0.09
C ARG A 27 -2.34 -13.73 0.23
N GLY A 28 -1.76 -12.85 1.03
CA GLY A 28 -2.37 -11.61 1.49
C GLY A 28 -3.41 -11.82 2.60
N VAL A 29 -3.37 -12.95 3.29
CA VAL A 29 -4.20 -13.21 4.48
C VAL A 29 -3.56 -12.53 5.68
N ILE A 30 -4.32 -11.72 6.40
CA ILE A 30 -3.84 -10.96 7.57
C ILE A 30 -3.46 -11.94 8.69
N THR A 31 -2.22 -11.80 9.16
CA THR A 31 -1.66 -12.55 10.29
C THR A 31 -1.50 -11.68 11.53
N TYR A 32 -1.45 -10.36 11.37
CA TYR A 32 -1.44 -9.39 12.46
C TYR A 32 -1.98 -8.03 12.00
N ALA A 33 -2.57 -7.30 12.94
CA ALA A 33 -2.92 -5.89 12.84
C ALA A 33 -2.55 -5.23 14.18
N ASN A 34 -2.26 -3.92 14.20
CA ASN A 34 -2.17 -3.20 15.48
C ASN A 34 -3.52 -2.59 15.87
N HIS A 35 -3.60 -2.14 17.12
CA HIS A 35 -4.79 -1.51 17.67
C HIS A 35 -5.24 -0.28 16.87
N GLU A 36 -4.30 0.55 16.41
CA GLU A 36 -4.59 1.74 15.62
C GLU A 36 -5.25 1.39 14.28
N PHE A 37 -4.76 0.35 13.58
CA PHE A 37 -5.38 -0.12 12.35
C PHE A 37 -6.79 -0.65 12.59
N CYS A 38 -6.99 -1.46 13.64
CA CYS A 38 -8.31 -1.96 14.04
C CYS A 38 -9.29 -0.82 14.32
N SER A 39 -8.88 0.14 15.15
CA SER A 39 -9.69 1.29 15.58
C SER A 39 -10.12 2.16 14.39
N ILE A 40 -9.19 2.56 13.51
CA ILE A 40 -9.52 3.40 12.36
C ILE A 40 -10.34 2.64 11.31
N ALA A 41 -10.03 1.36 11.06
CA ALA A 41 -10.80 0.55 10.12
C ALA A 41 -12.17 0.13 10.67
N GLY A 42 -12.40 0.26 11.97
CA GLY A 42 -13.63 -0.12 12.66
C GLY A 42 -13.83 -1.63 12.77
N TYR A 43 -12.76 -2.41 12.81
CA TYR A 43 -12.80 -3.86 12.97
C TYR A 43 -12.16 -4.27 14.28
N GLU A 44 -12.68 -5.34 14.88
CA GLU A 44 -11.95 -6.06 15.92
C GLU A 44 -10.82 -6.89 15.31
N MET A 45 -9.78 -7.18 16.09
CA MET A 45 -8.64 -7.99 15.65
C MET A 45 -9.09 -9.32 15.06
N ASP A 46 -9.94 -10.05 15.77
CA ASP A 46 -10.42 -11.38 15.39
C ASP A 46 -11.25 -11.37 14.09
N GLU A 47 -11.80 -10.22 13.72
CA GLU A 47 -12.51 -10.05 12.44
C GLU A 47 -11.56 -9.87 11.26
N LEU A 48 -10.34 -9.39 11.51
CA LEU A 48 -9.29 -9.18 10.52
C LEU A 48 -8.39 -10.40 10.34
N ILE A 49 -8.02 -11.06 11.44
CA ILE A 49 -7.15 -12.24 11.41
C ILE A 49 -7.78 -13.33 10.51
N ASN A 50 -6.94 -13.99 9.71
CA ASN A 50 -7.34 -14.99 8.73
C ASN A 50 -8.28 -14.47 7.60
N LYS A 51 -8.45 -13.16 7.45
CA LYS A 51 -9.12 -12.55 6.28
C LYS A 51 -8.12 -12.02 5.28
N ASN A 52 -8.51 -11.98 4.02
CA ASN A 52 -7.69 -11.32 3.01
C ASN A 52 -7.67 -9.81 3.26
N HIS A 53 -6.50 -9.18 3.10
CA HIS A 53 -6.30 -7.74 3.31
C HIS A 53 -7.23 -6.88 2.44
N ASN A 54 -7.73 -7.41 1.32
CA ASN A 54 -8.74 -6.75 0.50
C ASN A 54 -10.07 -6.41 1.23
N ILE A 55 -10.27 -6.89 2.46
CA ILE A 55 -11.41 -6.54 3.32
C ILE A 55 -11.53 -5.02 3.54
N VAL A 56 -10.41 -4.30 3.60
CA VAL A 56 -10.38 -2.83 3.75
C VAL A 56 -10.23 -2.10 2.41
N ARG A 57 -10.35 -2.78 1.27
CA ARG A 57 -10.16 -2.14 -0.03
C ARG A 57 -11.38 -1.32 -0.42
N HIS A 58 -11.17 -0.02 -0.67
CA HIS A 58 -12.22 0.83 -1.24
C HIS A 58 -12.46 0.52 -2.74
N PRO A 59 -13.72 0.50 -3.22
CA PRO A 59 -14.04 0.22 -4.63
C PRO A 59 -13.46 1.23 -5.62
N ASP A 60 -13.31 2.50 -5.22
CA ASP A 60 -12.66 3.54 -6.03
C ASP A 60 -11.18 3.24 -6.35
N MET A 61 -10.52 2.35 -5.61
CA MET A 61 -9.12 2.07 -5.86
C MET A 61 -8.92 1.28 -7.16
N PRO A 62 -8.18 1.84 -8.15
CA PRO A 62 -8.00 1.20 -9.44
C PRO A 62 -7.33 -0.17 -9.31
N LYS A 63 -7.80 -1.14 -10.09
CA LYS A 63 -7.17 -2.47 -10.17
C LYS A 63 -5.70 -2.37 -10.61
N ALA A 64 -5.35 -1.41 -11.45
CA ALA A 64 -3.99 -1.18 -11.92
C ALA A 64 -3.01 -0.81 -10.78
N ALA A 65 -3.44 -0.03 -9.78
CA ALA A 65 -2.59 0.35 -8.66
C ALA A 65 -2.19 -0.89 -7.83
N PHE A 66 -3.14 -1.76 -7.52
CA PHE A 66 -2.84 -3.01 -6.81
C PHE A 66 -2.06 -4.01 -7.66
N LYS A 67 -2.27 -4.03 -8.98
CA LYS A 67 -1.46 -4.87 -9.87
C LYS A 67 0.01 -4.47 -9.77
N GLU A 68 0.31 -3.18 -9.90
CA GLU A 68 1.67 -2.67 -9.80
C GLU A 68 2.28 -2.95 -8.42
N MET A 69 1.53 -2.73 -7.33
CA MET A 69 1.97 -3.13 -5.98
C MET A 69 2.38 -4.60 -5.91
N TRP A 70 1.53 -5.52 -6.38
CA TRP A 70 1.84 -6.96 -6.32
C TRP A 70 2.99 -7.35 -7.24
N ASP A 71 3.10 -6.74 -8.42
CA ASP A 71 4.22 -6.99 -9.32
C ASP A 71 5.55 -6.56 -8.68
N THR A 72 5.57 -5.41 -7.98
CA THR A 72 6.73 -4.89 -7.25
C THR A 72 7.10 -5.79 -6.06
N LEU A 73 6.12 -6.18 -5.24
CA LEU A 73 6.34 -7.03 -4.07
C LEU A 73 6.83 -8.45 -4.44
N LYS A 74 6.34 -9.02 -5.55
CA LYS A 74 6.79 -10.33 -6.05
C LYS A 74 8.23 -10.33 -6.56
N GLN A 75 8.77 -9.17 -6.91
CA GLN A 75 10.18 -9.00 -7.26
C GLN A 75 11.07 -8.84 -6.02
N GLY A 76 10.49 -8.89 -4.82
CA GLY A 76 11.22 -8.66 -3.56
C GLY A 76 11.49 -7.18 -3.28
N HIS A 77 10.83 -6.27 -4.00
CA HIS A 77 10.95 -4.83 -3.80
C HIS A 77 9.85 -4.28 -2.90
N SER A 78 10.17 -3.25 -2.13
CA SER A 78 9.18 -2.51 -1.36
C SER A 78 8.32 -1.63 -2.28
N TRP A 79 7.06 -1.43 -1.90
CA TRP A 79 6.12 -0.58 -2.62
C TRP A 79 5.65 0.57 -1.74
N ARG A 80 5.43 1.76 -2.32
CA ARG A 80 4.82 2.90 -1.63
C ARG A 80 3.76 3.57 -2.49
N GLY A 81 2.62 3.91 -1.90
CA GLY A 81 1.56 4.61 -2.64
C GLY A 81 0.41 5.10 -1.78
N ALA A 82 -0.36 6.03 -2.35
CA ALA A 82 -1.59 6.52 -1.75
C ALA A 82 -2.71 5.47 -1.86
N VAL A 83 -3.36 5.13 -0.76
CA VAL A 83 -4.44 4.13 -0.75
C VAL A 83 -5.67 4.69 -0.06
N LYS A 84 -6.84 4.57 -0.71
CA LYS A 84 -8.15 4.77 -0.10
C LYS A 84 -8.64 3.42 0.43
N ASN A 85 -8.83 3.34 1.73
CA ASN A 85 -9.35 2.15 2.42
C ASN A 85 -10.79 2.38 2.89
N LEU A 86 -11.54 1.29 3.06
CA LEU A 86 -12.94 1.25 3.48
C LEU A 86 -13.01 0.74 4.92
N CYS A 87 -13.68 1.50 5.78
CA CYS A 87 -14.00 1.13 7.16
C CYS A 87 -15.15 0.10 7.18
N LYS A 88 -15.34 -0.60 8.30
CA LYS A 88 -16.45 -1.56 8.50
C LYS A 88 -17.84 -0.91 8.47
N ASP A 89 -17.96 0.36 8.81
CA ASP A 89 -19.21 1.11 8.77
C ASP A 89 -19.55 1.68 7.38
N GLY A 90 -18.65 1.55 6.40
CA GLY A 90 -18.84 2.05 5.04
C GLY A 90 -18.18 3.41 4.75
N ARG A 91 -17.63 4.09 5.76
CA ARG A 91 -16.80 5.29 5.58
C ARG A 91 -15.42 4.91 5.01
N TYR A 92 -14.57 5.90 4.76
CA TYR A 92 -13.24 5.65 4.19
C TYR A 92 -12.13 6.45 4.86
N TYR A 93 -10.88 6.06 4.61
CA TYR A 93 -9.70 6.81 5.05
C TYR A 93 -8.59 6.73 4.00
N TRP A 94 -7.75 7.76 3.94
CA TRP A 94 -6.60 7.81 3.05
C TRP A 94 -5.30 7.59 3.82
N VAL A 95 -4.41 6.81 3.23
CA VAL A 95 -3.10 6.52 3.78
C VAL A 95 -2.00 6.68 2.74
N ASP A 96 -0.81 7.06 3.21
CA ASP A 96 0.44 6.75 2.54
C ASP A 96 0.90 5.38 3.02
N ALA A 97 0.76 4.37 2.16
CA ALA A 97 1.06 2.99 2.47
C ALA A 97 2.47 2.64 2.00
N PHE A 98 3.29 2.14 2.93
CA PHE A 98 4.58 1.52 2.63
C PHE A 98 4.48 0.02 2.91
N VAL A 99 4.74 -0.80 1.90
CA VAL A 99 4.61 -2.27 1.96
C VAL A 99 5.95 -2.91 1.66
N THR A 100 6.40 -3.81 2.54
CA THR A 100 7.70 -4.48 2.45
C THR A 100 7.53 -6.00 2.49
N PRO A 101 8.34 -6.77 1.73
CA PRO A 101 8.44 -8.21 1.91
C PRO A 101 9.08 -8.56 3.26
N ILE A 102 8.57 -9.60 3.92
CA ILE A 102 9.13 -10.17 5.15
C ILE A 102 9.85 -11.47 4.80
N PHE A 103 11.11 -11.58 5.22
CA PHE A 103 11.94 -12.77 5.02
C PHE A 103 12.28 -13.43 6.35
N GLU A 104 12.22 -14.75 6.38
CA GLU A 104 12.71 -15.59 7.46
C GLU A 104 13.66 -16.64 6.87
N HIS A 105 14.89 -16.73 7.40
CA HIS A 105 15.94 -17.59 6.85
C HIS A 105 16.18 -17.43 5.33
N GLY A 106 16.03 -16.21 4.80
CA GLY A 106 16.19 -15.91 3.37
C GLY A 106 15.00 -16.31 2.50
N GLN A 107 13.96 -16.90 3.08
CA GLN A 107 12.72 -17.25 2.40
C GLN A 107 11.67 -16.16 2.63
N LEU A 108 11.01 -15.73 1.55
CA LEU A 108 9.86 -14.82 1.65
C LEU A 108 8.71 -15.54 2.36
N ILE A 109 8.23 -14.99 3.48
CA ILE A 109 7.15 -15.57 4.29
C ILE A 109 5.87 -14.74 4.29
N GLY A 110 5.95 -13.46 3.90
CA GLY A 110 4.80 -12.57 3.97
C GLY A 110 5.13 -11.14 3.59
N TYR A 111 4.21 -10.25 3.94
CA TYR A 111 4.35 -8.82 3.69
C TYR A 111 3.95 -8.02 4.93
N GLN A 112 4.63 -6.91 5.18
CA GLN A 112 4.26 -5.94 6.19
C GLN A 112 3.82 -4.66 5.51
N SER A 113 2.79 -4.02 6.04
CA SER A 113 2.39 -2.69 5.63
C SER A 113 2.35 -1.76 6.83
N VAL A 114 3.06 -0.64 6.71
CA VAL A 114 2.96 0.51 7.60
C VAL A 114 2.26 1.62 6.83
N ARG A 115 1.29 2.26 7.47
CA ARG A 115 0.46 3.28 6.85
C ARG A 115 0.39 4.48 7.76
N ILE A 116 0.65 5.64 7.18
CA ILE A 116 0.57 6.93 7.87
C ILE A 116 -0.47 7.81 7.17
N LYS A 117 -0.81 8.92 7.81
CA LYS A 117 -1.72 9.90 7.25
C LYS A 117 -1.20 10.42 5.90
N LEU A 118 -2.06 10.41 4.89
CA LEU A 118 -1.71 10.95 3.58
C LEU A 118 -1.79 12.47 3.58
N GLU A 119 -0.73 13.13 3.13
CA GLU A 119 -0.69 14.58 2.99
C GLU A 119 -1.73 15.09 1.97
N GLN A 120 -2.34 16.25 2.24
CA GLN A 120 -3.52 16.73 1.50
C GLN A 120 -3.25 16.97 0.00
N ARG A 121 -2.08 17.51 -0.37
CA ARG A 121 -1.68 17.69 -1.77
C ARG A 121 -1.45 16.32 -2.45
N ALA A 122 -0.84 15.36 -1.77
CA ALA A 122 -0.69 14.00 -2.27
C ALA A 122 -2.06 13.32 -2.48
N LYS A 123 -3.00 13.45 -1.52
CA LYS A 123 -4.38 12.96 -1.63
C LYS A 123 -5.10 13.54 -2.86
N ARG A 124 -5.08 14.88 -3.03
CA ARG A 124 -5.68 15.54 -4.20
C ARG A 124 -5.11 15.03 -5.53
N ARG A 125 -3.80 14.78 -5.59
CA ARG A 125 -3.14 14.19 -6.77
C ARG A 125 -3.63 12.76 -7.03
N ALA A 126 -3.68 11.92 -5.98
CA ALA A 126 -4.12 10.54 -6.07
C ALA A 126 -5.58 10.44 -6.55
N GLN A 127 -6.49 11.25 -5.98
CA GLN A 127 -7.89 11.31 -6.41
C GLN A 127 -8.02 11.63 -7.91
N LYS A 128 -7.32 12.67 -8.39
CA LYS A 128 -7.32 13.05 -9.81
C LYS A 128 -6.75 11.95 -10.70
N LEU A 129 -5.67 11.29 -10.26
CA LEU A 129 -5.04 10.20 -11.01
C LEU A 129 -5.98 9.00 -11.10
N TYR A 130 -6.52 8.54 -9.98
CA TYR A 130 -7.35 7.34 -9.92
C TYR A 130 -8.68 7.52 -10.65
N ALA A 131 -9.27 8.72 -10.61
CA ALA A 131 -10.42 9.04 -11.45
C ALA A 131 -10.12 8.89 -12.95
N LYS A 132 -8.94 9.32 -13.42
CA LYS A 132 -8.53 9.14 -14.83
C LYS A 132 -8.33 7.67 -15.19
N ILE A 133 -7.68 6.90 -14.31
CA ILE A 133 -7.44 5.46 -14.52
C ILE A 133 -8.79 4.71 -14.62
N ASN A 134 -9.69 4.96 -13.68
CA ASN A 134 -10.99 4.28 -13.62
C ASN A 134 -11.90 4.67 -14.79
N ALA A 135 -11.81 5.90 -15.29
CA ALA A 135 -12.54 6.36 -16.48
C ALA A 135 -12.04 5.74 -17.80
N ASN A 136 -11.12 4.75 -17.76
CA ASN A 136 -10.50 4.15 -18.93
C ASN A 136 -9.87 5.17 -19.90
N LYS A 137 -9.51 6.36 -19.39
CA LYS A 137 -8.61 7.27 -20.10
C LYS A 137 -7.22 6.68 -19.96
N SER A 138 -6.97 5.69 -20.82
CA SER A 138 -5.73 4.96 -21.01
C SER A 138 -4.50 5.70 -20.49
N LEU A 139 -3.91 5.19 -19.40
CA LEU A 139 -2.53 5.53 -19.02
C LEU A 139 -1.52 5.14 -20.10
N PHE A 140 -1.93 4.31 -21.07
CA PHE A 140 -1.12 3.87 -22.19
C PHE A 140 -0.73 5.03 -23.12
N SER A 141 -1.48 6.14 -23.15
CA SER A 141 -1.09 7.34 -23.92
C SER A 141 0.06 8.14 -23.27
N TRP A 142 0.48 7.80 -22.04
CA TRP A 142 1.51 8.56 -21.32
C TRP A 142 2.92 8.02 -21.54
N ARG A 143 3.11 6.70 -21.66
CA ARG A 143 4.42 6.11 -21.97
C ARG A 143 4.95 6.50 -23.35
N GLU A 144 4.09 6.81 -24.32
CA GLU A 144 4.48 7.21 -25.68
C GLU A 144 4.68 8.73 -25.86
N ARG A 145 4.17 9.58 -24.96
CA ARG A 145 4.36 11.04 -25.07
C ARG A 145 5.74 11.52 -24.61
N THR A 146 6.53 10.66 -23.97
CA THR A 146 7.90 10.96 -23.54
C THR A 146 8.99 10.50 -24.51
N SER A 147 8.65 9.80 -25.60
CA SER A 147 9.65 9.29 -26.56
C SER A 147 9.78 10.09 -27.86
N LEU A 148 9.15 11.26 -27.98
CA LEU A 148 9.31 12.14 -29.13
C LEU A 148 9.55 13.60 -28.71
N ARG A 149 10.75 13.87 -28.19
CA ARG A 149 11.60 15.01 -28.57
C ARG A 149 12.99 14.83 -27.95
N GLN A 150 13.98 14.91 -28.82
CA GLN A 150 15.41 14.76 -28.58
C GLN A 150 15.96 15.67 -27.47
N GLY A 151 16.99 15.16 -26.79
CA GLY A 151 18.18 15.95 -26.44
C GLY A 151 18.07 16.80 -25.18
N LEU A 152 18.41 16.21 -24.03
CA LEU A 152 19.44 16.70 -23.10
C LEU A 152 19.49 15.72 -21.92
N SER A 153 20.63 15.03 -21.81
CA SER A 153 21.02 14.25 -20.64
C SER A 153 21.06 15.15 -19.41
N ILE A 154 20.28 14.82 -18.37
CA ILE A 154 20.78 14.86 -16.98
C ILE A 154 20.22 13.64 -16.24
N ARG A 155 21.16 12.94 -15.61
CA ARG A 155 21.00 11.82 -14.69
C ARG A 155 20.00 12.11 -13.56
N ASP A 156 19.69 11.03 -12.85
CA ASP A 156 19.15 10.96 -11.50
C ASP A 156 17.64 10.73 -11.40
N TYR A 157 17.25 9.46 -11.38
CA TYR A 157 16.36 8.89 -10.35
C TYR A 157 16.56 7.37 -10.31
N ASN A 158 17.73 6.94 -9.84
CA ASN A 158 18.01 5.61 -9.32
C ASN A 158 18.69 5.81 -7.97
N LEU A 159 17.90 5.96 -6.91
CA LEU A 159 18.39 6.06 -5.53
C LEU A 159 17.42 5.34 -4.59
N VAL A 160 17.23 4.04 -4.82
CA VAL A 160 16.89 3.06 -3.78
C VAL A 160 17.59 1.74 -4.14
N SER A 161 18.93 1.74 -4.09
CA SER A 161 19.73 0.51 -4.23
C SER A 161 20.93 0.46 -3.27
N GLN A 162 20.96 1.29 -2.22
CA GLN A 162 21.99 1.21 -1.18
C GLN A 162 21.42 1.44 0.22
N CYS A 163 20.69 0.46 0.72
CA CYS A 163 20.58 0.18 2.16
C CYS A 163 20.82 -1.31 2.40
N ARG A 164 22.11 -1.66 2.35
CA ARG A 164 22.85 -2.58 3.22
C ARG A 164 22.29 -3.98 3.49
N ASN A 165 23.01 -4.95 2.91
CA ASN A 165 23.47 -6.13 3.66
C ASN A 165 24.05 -5.69 5.01
N VAL A 166 23.36 -6.02 6.10
CA VAL A 166 23.98 -6.22 7.41
C VAL A 166 23.53 -7.60 7.86
N GLY A 167 24.41 -8.59 7.68
CA GLY A 167 24.17 -9.95 8.17
C GLY A 167 24.19 -10.00 9.70
N PRO A 168 23.57 -11.01 10.32
CA PRO A 168 23.64 -11.20 11.76
C PRO A 168 24.98 -11.85 12.10
N SER A 169 25.84 -11.18 12.87
CA SER A 169 26.92 -11.85 13.60
C SER A 169 26.53 -11.95 15.08
N PHE A 170 25.81 -13.01 15.42
CA PHE A 170 25.92 -13.60 16.75
C PHE A 170 27.08 -14.60 16.68
N ALA A 171 28.15 -14.34 17.41
CA ALA A 171 29.19 -15.33 17.71
C ALA A 171 29.50 -15.25 19.20
N CYS A 172 29.29 -16.39 19.87
CA CYS A 172 29.72 -16.66 21.24
C CYS A 172 31.26 -16.71 21.36
N ARG A 173 31.72 -16.58 22.62
CA ARG A 173 33.05 -16.81 23.23
C ARG A 173 33.68 -15.51 23.73
N ASP A 174 34.20 -15.41 24.96
CA ASP A 174 34.64 -16.43 25.93
C ASP A 174 33.90 -16.38 27.27
#